data_AF-A0A0H5Q4Y2-F1
#
_entry.id   AF-A0A0H5Q4Y2-F1
#
_cell.length_a   1.000
_cell.length_b   1.000
_cell.length_c   1.000
_cell.angle_alpha   90.00
_cell.angle_beta   90.00
_cell.angle_gamma   90.00
#
_symmetry.space_group_name_H-M   'P 1'
#
loop_
_entity.id
_entity.type
_entity.pdbx_description
1 polymer ?
#
loop_
_entity_poly.entity_id
_entity_poly.type
_entity_poly.pdbx_seq_one_letter_code
_entity_poly.pdbx_strand_id
1 'polypeptide(L)' 'MLKKVFTALATIACVGIFLLISSPLASADTYYGNGLYCGKHYCHVNWGQAWQSVGHIAVNGWLEHGPWAQRP' A
#
# COMPACT_ATOMS: atom_id res chain seq x y z
N MET A 1 -20.82 -31.51 -33.19
CA MET A 1 -21.11 -30.34 -32.33
C MET A 1 -20.33 -30.37 -31.02
N LEU A 2 -20.25 -31.53 -30.35
CA LEU A 2 -19.50 -31.74 -29.10
C LEU A 2 -18.02 -31.27 -29.09
N LYS A 3 -17.25 -31.52 -30.17
CA LYS A 3 -15.85 -31.09 -30.28
C LYS A 3 -15.67 -29.56 -30.20
N LYS A 4 -16.61 -28.78 -30.76
CA LYS A 4 -16.56 -27.31 -30.74
C LYS A 4 -16.82 -26.75 -29.34
N VAL A 5 -17.67 -27.42 -28.57
CA VAL A 5 -17.96 -27.08 -27.16
C VAL A 5 -16.73 -27.36 -26.28
N PHE A 6 -16.06 -28.49 -26.48
CA PHE A 6 -14.81 -28.80 -25.76
C PHE A 6 -13.68 -27.82 -26.07
N THR A 7 -13.52 -27.42 -27.34
CA THR A 7 -12.52 -26.41 -27.71
C THR A 7 -12.82 -25.05 -27.08
N ALA A 8 -14.09 -24.62 -27.05
CA ALA A 8 -14.49 -23.36 -26.41
C ALA A 8 -14.28 -23.37 -24.89
N LEU A 9 -14.54 -24.50 -24.21
CA LEU A 9 -14.28 -24.64 -22.78
C LEU A 9 -12.78 -24.62 -22.47
N ALA A 10 -11.97 -25.28 -23.30
CA ALA A 10 -10.52 -25.29 -23.15
C ALA A 10 -9.91 -23.88 -23.33
N THR A 11 -10.38 -23.10 -24.31
CA THR A 11 -9.88 -21.73 -24.51
C THR A 11 -10.27 -20.79 -23.38
N ILE A 12 -11.51 -20.87 -22.86
CA ILE A 12 -11.94 -20.07 -21.70
C ILE A 12 -11.09 -20.41 -20.47
N ALA A 13 -10.83 -21.69 -20.22
CA ALA A 13 -9.97 -22.12 -19.12
C ALA A 13 -8.54 -21.57 -19.26
N CYS A 14 -7.94 -21.64 -20.46
CA CYS A 14 -6.61 -21.10 -20.71
C CYS A 14 -6.52 -19.58 -20.51
N VAL A 15 -7.51 -18.81 -21.00
CA VAL A 15 -7.53 -17.35 -20.83
C VAL A 15 -7.71 -16.98 -19.35
N GLY A 16 -8.59 -17.68 -18.62
CA GLY A 16 -8.77 -17.47 -17.18
C GLY A 16 -7.50 -17.73 -16.38
N ILE A 17 -6.80 -18.83 -16.67
CA ILE A 17 -5.51 -19.17 -16.03
C ILE A 17 -4.44 -18.12 -16.37
N PHE A 18 -4.38 -17.67 -17.64
CA PHE A 18 -3.43 -16.63 -18.08
C PHE A 18 -3.66 -15.30 -17.37
N LEU A 19 -4.91 -14.90 -17.15
CA LEU A 19 -5.25 -13.69 -16.39
C LEU A 19 -4.87 -13.81 -14.91
N LEU A 20 -4.97 -15.00 -14.30
CA LEU A 20 -4.58 -15.23 -12.92
C LEU A 20 -3.06 -15.15 -12.69
N ILE A 21 -2.24 -15.71 -13.59
CA ILE A 21 -0.76 -15.63 -13.51
C ILE A 21 -0.21 -14.24 -13.89
N SER A 22 -0.97 -13.44 -14.63
CA SER A 22 -0.57 -12.08 -15.05
C SER A 22 -0.82 -11.01 -13.98
N SER A 23 -1.51 -11.37 -12.90
CA SER A 23 -1.74 -10.44 -11.80
C SER A 23 -0.40 -10.15 -11.11
N PRO A 24 0.06 -8.90 -11.02
CA PRO A 24 1.24 -8.60 -10.23
C PRO A 24 0.93 -9.02 -8.80
N LEU A 25 1.73 -9.95 -8.26
CA LEU A 25 1.73 -10.26 -6.85
C LEU A 25 2.01 -8.95 -6.14
N ALA A 26 0.97 -8.29 -5.64
CA ALA A 26 1.09 -7.03 -4.95
C ALA A 26 1.99 -7.28 -3.74
N SER A 27 3.28 -6.96 -3.88
CA SER A 27 4.19 -6.94 -2.76
C SER A 27 3.69 -5.82 -1.87
N ALA A 28 2.99 -6.17 -0.80
CA ALA A 28 2.52 -5.20 0.17
C ALA A 28 3.74 -4.44 0.70
N ASP A 29 3.74 -3.13 0.52
CA ASP A 29 4.80 -2.28 1.06
C ASP A 29 4.74 -2.31 2.59
N THR A 30 5.91 -2.37 3.23
CA THR A 30 6.03 -2.29 4.69
C THR A 30 6.00 -0.83 5.13
N TYR A 31 5.16 -0.50 6.12
CA TYR A 31 5.06 0.85 6.68
C TYR A 31 6.07 1.05 7.82
N TYR A 32 6.87 2.10 7.72
CA TYR A 32 7.93 2.44 8.68
C TYR A 32 7.61 3.67 9.56
N GLY A 33 6.41 4.23 9.43
CA GLY A 33 6.03 5.46 10.12
C GLY A 33 6.22 6.70 9.26
N ASN A 34 5.57 7.81 9.64
CA ASN A 34 5.70 9.12 9.00
C ASN A 34 5.41 9.13 7.49
N GLY A 35 4.54 8.24 7.00
CA GLY A 35 4.24 8.10 5.58
C GLY A 35 5.32 7.39 4.76
N LEU A 36 6.37 6.82 5.36
CA LEU A 36 7.38 6.04 4.65
C LEU A 36 6.92 4.60 4.44
N TYR A 37 6.88 4.19 3.18
CA TYR A 37 6.56 2.84 2.76
C TYR A 37 7.73 2.27 1.96
N CYS A 38 8.17 1.06 2.27
CA CYS A 38 9.20 0.37 1.52
C CYS A 38 8.70 -0.98 1.01
N GLY A 39 8.78 -1.16 -0.31
CA GLY A 39 8.65 -2.44 -0.96
C GLY A 39 10.00 -3.17 -1.03
N LYS A 40 10.04 -4.24 -1.82
CA LYS A 40 11.26 -5.06 -1.97
C LYS A 40 12.43 -4.33 -2.65
N HIS A 41 12.14 -3.35 -3.50
CA HIS A 41 13.13 -2.72 -4.38
C HIS A 41 13.24 -1.21 -4.23
N TYR A 42 12.22 -0.55 -3.72
CA TYR A 42 12.21 0.90 -3.54
C TYR A 42 11.36 1.30 -2.34
N CYS A 43 11.64 2.49 -1.83
CA CYS A 43 10.81 3.16 -0.84
C CYS A 43 10.16 4.39 -1.47
N HIS A 44 8.97 4.72 -0.99
CA HIS A 44 8.27 5.94 -1.37
C HIS A 44 7.64 6.59 -0.14
N VAL A 45 7.34 7.87 -0.29
CA VAL A 45 6.74 8.69 0.78
C VAL A 45 5.34 9.07 0.36
N ASN A 46 4.37 8.70 1.20
CA ASN A 46 3.05 9.29 1.17
C ASN A 46 3.11 10.67 1.82
N TRP A 47 3.19 11.72 0.98
CA TRP A 47 3.32 13.09 1.45
C TRP A 47 2.14 13.59 2.28
N GLY A 48 0.93 13.07 2.07
CA GLY A 48 -0.23 13.41 2.89
C GLY A 48 -0.06 12.93 4.33
N GLN A 49 0.35 11.68 4.51
CA GLN A 49 0.63 11.12 5.84
C GLN A 49 1.89 11.74 6.47
N ALA A 50 2.93 11.99 5.68
CA ALA A 50 4.14 12.65 6.16
C ALA A 50 3.84 14.05 6.69
N TRP A 51 3.04 14.83 5.96
CA TRP A 51 2.61 16.17 6.40
C TRP A 51 1.79 16.13 7.69
N GLN A 52 0.84 15.19 7.79
CA GLN A 52 0.06 14.98 9.01
C GLN A 52 0.97 14.62 10.19
N SER A 53 1.96 13.74 9.99
CA SER A 53 2.90 13.36 11.04
C SER A 53 3.72 14.57 11.53
N VAL A 54 4.25 15.38 10.60
CA VAL A 54 4.96 16.63 10.95
C VAL A 54 4.07 17.56 11.78
N GLY A 55 2.82 17.74 11.37
CA GLY A 55 1.85 18.56 12.12
C GLY A 55 1.62 18.02 13.55
N HIS A 56 1.43 16.71 13.69
CA HIS A 56 1.27 16.08 15.00
C HIS A 56 2.50 16.25 15.89
N ILE A 57 3.70 16.04 15.36
CA ILE A 57 4.95 16.22 16.11
C ILE A 57 5.08 17.68 16.57
N ALA A 58 4.79 18.64 15.69
CA ALA A 58 4.88 20.05 16.04
C ALA A 58 3.88 20.45 17.14
N VAL A 59 2.61 20.02 17.02
CA VAL A 59 1.58 20.32 18.02
C VAL A 59 1.89 19.66 19.36
N ASN A 60 2.26 18.37 19.36
CA ASN A 60 2.59 17.66 20.59
C ASN A 60 3.84 18.26 21.25
N GLY A 61 4.87 18.59 20.47
CA GLY A 61 6.05 19.28 20.97
C GLY A 61 5.71 20.61 21.64
N TRP A 62 4.80 21.39 21.06
CA TRP A 62 4.32 22.64 21.66
C TRP A 62 3.51 22.41 22.93
N LEU A 63 2.64 21.41 22.97
CA LEU A 63 1.83 21.11 24.16
C LEU A 63 2.68 20.60 25.33
N GLU A 64 3.70 19.80 25.05
CA GLU A 64 4.55 19.17 26.07
C GLU A 64 5.71 20.08 26.53
N HIS A 65 6.23 20.93 25.65
CA HIS A 65 7.45 21.70 25.91
C HIS A 65 7.27 23.21 25.74
N GLY A 66 6.14 23.66 25.20
CA GLY A 66 5.86 25.07 24.96
C GLY A 66 5.65 25.88 26.23
N PRO A 67 5.40 27.19 26.09
CA PRO A 67 5.31 28.14 27.21
C PRO A 67 4.20 27.81 28.21
N TRP A 68 3.18 27.08 27.75
CA TRP A 68 1.98 26.74 28.51
C TRP A 68 1.89 25.25 28.86
N ALA A 69 2.97 24.50 28.62
CA ALA A 69 3.00 23.08 28.93
C ALA A 69 2.77 22.87 30.43
N GLN A 70 1.80 22.02 30.77
CA GLN A 70 1.57 21.65 32.16
C GLN A 70 2.71 20.75 32.64
N ARG A 71 3.50 21.26 33.58
CA ARG A 71 4.55 20.52 34.26
C ARG A 71 4.14 20.32 35.72
N PRO A 72 4.50 19.19 36.37
CA PRO A 72 4.29 18.98 37.80
C PRO A 72 4.95 20.05 38.67
#